data_AF-A0A2J8N8H7-F1
#
_entry.id   AF-A0A2J8N8H7-F1
#
_cell.length_a   1.000
_cell.length_b   1.000
_cell.length_c   1.000
_cell.angle_alpha   90.00
_cell.angle_beta   90.00
_cell.angle_gamma   90.00
#
_symmetry.space_group_name_H-M   'P 1'
#
loop_
_entity.id
_entity.type
_entity.pdbx_description
1 polymer ?
#
loop_
_entity_poly.entity_id
_entity_poly.type
_entity_poly.pdbx_seq_one_letter_code
_entity_poly.pdbx_strand_id
1 'polypeptide(L)'
;MCKPHRCPHISFTGNICVYCPGGPDSDFEYSTQSYTGYEPTSMRAIRARYDPFLQTRHRIEQLKQLGHSVDKVEFIVMGGTFMALPEEYRDYFIRNLHDALSGHTSNNIYEAVKYSERSLTKCIGITIETRPDYCMKRHLSDMLTYGCTRLEIGVQSVYEDVARDTNRGHTVKAVCESFHLAKDSGFKVVAHMMPDLPNVGLERDIEQFTEFFENPAFRPDGLKLYPTLVIRGTGLYELWKSGRYKSYSPSDLVELVARILALVPPWTRVYRVQRDIPMPLVSSGVEHGNLRELALARMKDLGIQCRDVRTREVGIQEIHHKVRPYQVELVRRDYVANGGWETFLSYEDPDQDILIGLLRLRKCSEETFRFELGGGVSIVRELHVYGSVVPVSSRDPTKFQHQGFGMLLMEEAERIAREEHGSGKIAVISGVGTRNYYRKIGYRLQGPYMVKMLK
;
A
#
# COMPACT_ATOMS: atom_id res chain seq x y z
N MET A 1 -6.42 -14.05 -1.77
CA MET A 1 -6.40 -14.14 -0.29
C MET A 1 -5.63 -15.39 0.10
N CYS A 2 -4.86 -15.33 1.19
CA CYS A 2 -4.25 -16.53 1.77
C CYS A 2 -5.29 -17.36 2.52
N LYS A 3 -4.94 -18.59 2.91
CA LYS A 3 -5.86 -19.49 3.63
C LYS A 3 -6.39 -18.84 4.92
N PRO A 4 -7.64 -19.11 5.32
CA PRO A 4 -8.14 -18.76 6.65
C PRO A 4 -7.24 -19.34 7.74
N HIS A 5 -6.85 -18.50 8.69
CA HIS A 5 -6.05 -18.88 9.84
C HIS A 5 -6.27 -17.87 10.98
N ARG A 6 -5.97 -18.28 12.21
CA ARG A 6 -6.09 -17.41 13.39
C ARG A 6 -4.96 -16.38 13.42
N CYS A 7 -5.28 -15.19 13.90
CA CYS A 7 -4.27 -14.18 14.21
C CYS A 7 -3.31 -14.70 15.30
N PRO A 8 -2.00 -14.43 15.21
CA PRO A 8 -1.02 -14.99 16.16
C PRO A 8 -1.15 -14.42 17.57
N HIS A 9 -1.66 -13.20 17.73
CA HIS A 9 -1.80 -12.55 19.03
C HIS A 9 -2.85 -13.17 19.94
N ILE A 10 -3.76 -14.00 19.41
CA ILE A 10 -4.75 -14.71 20.22
C ILE A 10 -4.08 -15.60 21.27
N SER A 11 -2.87 -16.11 20.99
CA SER A 11 -2.14 -16.99 21.89
C SER A 11 -1.71 -16.32 23.20
N PHE A 12 -1.50 -15.01 23.20
CA PHE A 12 -1.03 -14.25 24.38
C PHE A 12 -2.01 -13.17 24.86
N THR A 13 -2.99 -12.78 24.04
CA THR A 13 -4.06 -11.83 24.45
C THR A 13 -5.38 -12.53 24.77
N GLY A 14 -5.53 -13.81 24.41
CA GLY A 14 -6.73 -14.61 24.63
C GLY A 14 -7.87 -14.39 23.61
N ASN A 15 -7.90 -13.26 22.90
CA ASN A 15 -8.97 -12.92 21.95
C ASN A 15 -8.42 -12.18 20.71
N ILE A 16 -9.26 -12.00 19.68
CA ILE A 16 -8.94 -11.14 18.52
C ILE A 16 -9.22 -9.66 18.81
N CYS A 17 -8.87 -8.77 17.87
CA CYS A 17 -9.17 -7.34 17.97
C CYS A 17 -10.69 -7.07 18.02
N VAL A 18 -11.09 -6.10 18.85
CA VAL A 18 -12.51 -5.82 19.19
C VAL A 18 -13.40 -5.57 17.97
N TYR A 19 -12.89 -4.86 16.96
CA TYR A 19 -13.63 -4.45 15.76
C TYR A 19 -13.47 -5.41 14.56
N CYS A 20 -12.75 -6.53 14.72
CA CYS A 20 -12.37 -7.39 13.58
C CYS A 20 -13.48 -8.41 13.27
N PRO A 21 -14.16 -8.34 12.10
CA PRO A 21 -15.14 -9.34 11.72
C PRO A 21 -14.49 -10.60 11.15
N GLY A 22 -15.29 -11.67 11.04
CA GLY A 22 -14.90 -12.86 10.29
C GLY A 22 -13.77 -13.67 10.90
N GLY A 23 -13.22 -14.57 10.09
CA GLY A 23 -12.15 -15.48 10.48
C GLY A 23 -12.64 -16.81 11.06
N PRO A 24 -11.71 -17.72 11.40
CA PRO A 24 -12.03 -19.11 11.76
C PRO A 24 -12.91 -19.26 13.01
N ASP A 25 -12.89 -18.28 13.91
CA ASP A 25 -13.61 -18.31 15.18
C ASP A 25 -14.87 -17.42 15.16
N SER A 26 -15.47 -17.22 13.97
CA SER A 26 -16.64 -16.37 13.76
C SER A 26 -17.80 -17.13 13.12
N ASP A 27 -18.99 -16.52 13.14
CA ASP A 27 -20.19 -17.05 12.47
C ASP A 27 -20.10 -17.02 10.92
N PHE A 28 -19.06 -16.42 10.35
CA PHE A 28 -18.89 -16.33 8.90
C PHE A 28 -18.16 -17.55 8.34
N GLU A 29 -18.91 -18.43 7.67
CA GLU A 29 -18.40 -19.69 7.11
C GLU A 29 -17.20 -19.49 6.17
N TYR A 30 -16.11 -20.22 6.46
CA TYR A 30 -14.92 -20.32 5.63
C TYR A 30 -14.30 -18.97 5.20
N SER A 31 -14.46 -17.95 6.04
CA SER A 31 -13.99 -16.59 5.83
C SER A 31 -12.56 -16.36 6.33
N THR A 32 -11.83 -15.45 5.68
CA THR A 32 -10.51 -15.02 6.16
C THR A 32 -10.67 -13.96 7.26
N GLN A 33 -9.74 -13.88 8.21
CA GLN A 33 -9.78 -12.87 9.26
C GLN A 33 -9.94 -11.44 8.70
N SER A 34 -10.83 -10.64 9.29
CA SER A 34 -11.22 -9.28 8.86
C SER A 34 -12.16 -9.21 7.65
N TYR A 35 -12.62 -10.35 7.14
CA TYR A 35 -13.51 -10.44 5.97
C TYR A 35 -14.74 -11.29 6.29
N THR A 36 -15.88 -10.95 5.72
CA THR A 36 -17.16 -11.63 5.95
C THR A 36 -17.40 -12.83 5.02
N GLY A 37 -16.65 -12.94 3.93
CA GLY A 37 -16.86 -13.96 2.90
C GLY A 37 -17.76 -13.51 1.75
N TYR A 38 -18.54 -12.46 1.95
CA TYR A 38 -19.49 -11.92 0.97
C TYR A 38 -18.89 -10.81 0.09
N GLU A 39 -17.65 -10.39 0.35
CA GLU A 39 -16.96 -9.45 -0.53
C GLU A 39 -16.64 -10.13 -1.87
N PRO A 40 -16.69 -9.42 -3.02
CA PRO A 40 -16.40 -10.03 -4.33
C PRO A 40 -15.06 -10.77 -4.39
N THR A 41 -14.05 -10.25 -3.69
CA THR A 41 -12.74 -10.90 -3.61
C THR A 41 -12.74 -12.14 -2.73
N SER A 42 -13.44 -12.09 -1.59
CA SER A 42 -13.61 -13.23 -0.68
C SER A 42 -14.37 -14.38 -1.36
N MET A 43 -15.47 -14.07 -2.05
CA MET A 43 -16.25 -15.07 -2.78
C MET A 43 -15.42 -15.80 -3.85
N ARG A 44 -14.54 -15.07 -4.57
CA ARG A 44 -13.60 -15.69 -5.53
C ARG A 44 -12.57 -16.58 -4.84
N ALA A 45 -12.06 -16.16 -3.67
CA ALA A 45 -11.10 -16.94 -2.90
C ALA A 45 -11.72 -18.24 -2.38
N ILE A 46 -12.94 -18.17 -1.83
CA ILE A 46 -13.72 -19.33 -1.36
C ILE A 46 -13.98 -20.31 -2.51
N ARG A 47 -14.45 -19.82 -3.67
CA ARG A 47 -14.69 -20.66 -4.86
C ARG A 47 -13.44 -21.38 -5.34
N ALA A 48 -12.28 -20.73 -5.23
CA ALA A 48 -10.99 -21.32 -5.58
C ALA A 48 -10.37 -22.15 -4.43
N ARG A 49 -11.07 -22.33 -3.30
CA ARG A 49 -10.56 -23.00 -2.09
C ARG A 49 -9.21 -22.44 -1.63
N TYR A 50 -9.05 -21.13 -1.76
CA TYR A 50 -7.82 -20.40 -1.44
C TYR A 50 -6.56 -20.87 -2.20
N ASP A 51 -6.72 -21.58 -3.32
CA ASP A 51 -5.60 -21.95 -4.20
C ASP A 51 -5.02 -20.67 -4.87
N PRO A 52 -3.74 -20.35 -4.66
CA PRO A 52 -3.12 -19.12 -5.19
C PRO A 52 -3.05 -19.08 -6.73
N PHE A 53 -2.81 -20.23 -7.37
CA PHE A 53 -2.66 -20.34 -8.81
C PHE A 53 -4.02 -20.11 -9.50
N LEU A 54 -5.06 -20.81 -9.02
CA LEU A 54 -6.42 -20.69 -9.55
C LEU A 54 -7.02 -19.30 -9.29
N GLN A 55 -6.83 -18.73 -8.09
CA GLN A 55 -7.26 -17.34 -7.82
C GLN A 55 -6.66 -16.35 -8.83
N THR A 56 -5.38 -16.52 -9.13
CA THR A 56 -4.65 -15.66 -10.06
C THR A 56 -5.11 -15.85 -11.49
N ARG A 57 -5.11 -17.09 -12.01
CA ARG A 57 -5.54 -17.37 -13.39
C ARG A 57 -6.97 -16.91 -13.66
N HIS A 58 -7.91 -17.27 -12.79
CA HIS A 58 -9.31 -16.88 -12.96
C HIS A 58 -9.49 -15.36 -13.00
N ARG A 59 -8.75 -14.61 -12.17
CA ARG A 59 -8.86 -13.15 -12.16
C ARG A 59 -8.26 -12.52 -13.41
N ILE A 60 -7.13 -13.02 -13.89
CA ILE A 60 -6.48 -12.53 -15.10
C ILE A 60 -7.35 -12.79 -16.32
N GLU A 61 -7.90 -13.98 -16.46
CA GLU A 61 -8.81 -14.33 -17.56
C GLU A 61 -10.07 -13.48 -17.54
N GLN A 62 -10.67 -13.30 -16.36
CA GLN A 62 -11.84 -12.42 -16.22
C GLN A 62 -11.53 -11.01 -16.71
N LEU A 63 -10.38 -10.43 -16.35
CA LEU A 63 -9.99 -9.09 -16.79
C LEU A 63 -9.74 -9.04 -18.31
N LYS A 64 -9.11 -10.07 -18.88
CA LYS A 64 -8.94 -10.19 -20.34
C LYS A 64 -10.29 -10.25 -21.08
N GLN A 65 -11.25 -11.01 -20.57
CA GLN A 65 -12.59 -11.13 -21.14
C GLN A 65 -13.37 -9.81 -21.11
N LEU A 66 -13.11 -8.97 -20.11
CA LEU A 66 -13.65 -7.61 -20.02
C LEU A 66 -12.91 -6.59 -20.91
N GLY A 67 -11.88 -7.03 -21.66
CA GLY A 67 -11.10 -6.17 -22.55
C GLY A 67 -9.98 -5.38 -21.89
N HIS A 68 -9.65 -5.66 -20.62
CA HIS A 68 -8.52 -5.01 -19.96
C HIS A 68 -7.18 -5.60 -20.43
N SER A 69 -6.19 -4.74 -20.68
CA SER A 69 -4.80 -5.17 -20.80
C SER A 69 -4.30 -5.68 -19.44
N VAL A 70 -3.64 -6.83 -19.47
CA VAL A 70 -3.07 -7.48 -18.27
C VAL A 70 -1.57 -7.73 -18.44
N ASP A 71 -0.89 -6.97 -19.30
CA ASP A 71 0.55 -7.13 -19.53
C ASP A 71 1.39 -6.80 -18.29
N LYS A 72 0.84 -5.98 -17.39
CA LYS A 72 1.44 -5.55 -16.13
C LYS A 72 0.45 -5.84 -15.00
N VAL A 73 0.86 -6.66 -14.04
CA VAL A 73 0.05 -7.09 -12.90
C VAL A 73 0.74 -6.71 -11.60
N GLU A 74 0.01 -6.03 -10.72
CA GLU A 74 0.40 -5.84 -9.32
C GLU A 74 -0.45 -6.77 -8.45
N PHE A 75 0.19 -7.58 -7.61
CA PHE A 75 -0.50 -8.45 -6.66
C PHE A 75 -0.74 -7.75 -5.32
N ILE A 76 -1.85 -8.09 -4.67
CA ILE A 76 -2.12 -7.71 -3.28
C ILE A 76 -2.47 -8.98 -2.50
N VAL A 77 -1.60 -9.36 -1.56
CA VAL A 77 -1.78 -10.49 -0.66
C VAL A 77 -2.55 -10.02 0.57
N MET A 78 -3.86 -10.32 0.56
CA MET A 78 -4.80 -9.98 1.64
C MET A 78 -4.96 -11.11 2.66
N GLY A 79 -5.24 -10.71 3.90
CA GLY A 79 -5.49 -11.59 5.05
C GLY A 79 -4.84 -11.12 6.36
N GLY A 80 -4.12 -9.99 6.34
CA GLY A 80 -3.60 -9.27 7.51
C GLY A 80 -2.43 -9.94 8.25
N THR A 81 -2.33 -11.26 8.26
CA THR A 81 -1.33 -12.03 9.03
C THR A 81 -0.62 -13.10 8.20
N PHE A 82 -0.54 -12.93 6.88
CA PHE A 82 0.14 -13.87 5.97
C PHE A 82 1.55 -14.26 6.43
N MET A 83 2.30 -13.30 6.98
CA MET A 83 3.67 -13.53 7.47
C MET A 83 3.77 -14.37 8.74
N ALA A 84 2.65 -14.62 9.43
CA ALA A 84 2.59 -15.54 10.56
C ALA A 84 2.42 -17.00 10.14
N LEU A 85 2.15 -17.27 8.85
CA LEU A 85 2.03 -18.62 8.33
C LEU A 85 3.40 -19.31 8.19
N PRO A 86 3.44 -20.66 8.24
CA PRO A 86 4.68 -21.42 8.04
C PRO A 86 5.39 -21.05 6.74
N GLU A 87 6.72 -21.04 6.78
CA GLU A 87 7.57 -20.66 5.64
C GLU A 87 7.28 -21.47 4.38
N GLU A 88 7.06 -22.78 4.51
CA GLU A 88 6.68 -23.68 3.41
C GLU A 88 5.38 -23.23 2.72
N TYR A 89 4.38 -22.81 3.50
CA TYR A 89 3.13 -22.29 2.94
C TYR A 89 3.33 -20.95 2.25
N ARG A 90 4.17 -20.07 2.83
CA ARG A 90 4.47 -18.77 2.24
C ARG A 90 5.21 -18.92 0.91
N ASP A 91 6.20 -19.82 0.83
CA ASP A 91 6.88 -20.19 -0.43
C ASP A 91 5.87 -20.71 -1.45
N TYR A 92 5.10 -21.75 -1.10
CA TYR A 92 4.07 -22.31 -1.97
C TYR A 92 3.11 -21.24 -2.49
N PHE A 93 2.64 -20.34 -1.62
CA PHE A 93 1.68 -19.32 -1.99
C PHE A 93 2.26 -18.33 -3.00
N ILE A 94 3.40 -17.71 -2.70
CA ILE A 94 4.01 -16.69 -3.57
C ILE A 94 4.52 -17.30 -4.87
N ARG A 95 5.14 -18.49 -4.81
CA ARG A 95 5.59 -19.22 -5.98
C ARG A 95 4.47 -19.42 -7.00
N ASN A 96 3.31 -19.85 -6.54
CA ASN A 96 2.15 -20.05 -7.40
C ASN A 96 1.57 -18.75 -7.98
N LEU A 97 1.77 -17.59 -7.35
CA LEU A 97 1.43 -16.29 -7.95
C LEU A 97 2.33 -16.00 -9.16
N HIS A 98 3.63 -16.25 -9.03
CA HIS A 98 4.59 -16.08 -10.13
C HIS A 98 4.37 -17.10 -11.25
N ASP A 99 4.14 -18.36 -10.90
CA ASP A 99 3.90 -19.46 -11.83
C ASP A 99 2.61 -19.24 -12.65
N ALA A 100 1.56 -18.70 -12.02
CA ALA A 100 0.33 -18.33 -12.73
C ALA A 100 0.53 -17.25 -13.81
N LEU A 101 1.57 -16.41 -13.69
CA LEU A 101 1.94 -15.44 -14.71
C LEU A 101 2.94 -16.01 -15.74
N SER A 102 3.89 -16.83 -15.29
CA SER A 102 4.97 -17.33 -16.15
C SER A 102 4.56 -18.54 -16.98
N GLY A 103 3.57 -19.31 -16.52
CA GLY A 103 3.21 -20.62 -17.08
C GLY A 103 4.19 -21.73 -16.72
N HIS A 104 5.20 -21.44 -15.89
CA HIS A 104 6.15 -22.43 -15.38
C HIS A 104 5.63 -23.07 -14.09
N THR A 105 6.13 -24.26 -13.75
CA THR A 105 5.88 -24.90 -12.45
C THR A 105 7.19 -24.97 -11.69
N SER A 106 7.33 -24.13 -10.67
CA SER A 106 8.58 -23.97 -9.93
C SER A 106 8.64 -24.87 -8.69
N ASN A 107 9.85 -25.24 -8.27
CA ASN A 107 10.09 -26.03 -7.05
C ASN A 107 10.21 -25.16 -5.79
N ASN A 108 10.61 -23.90 -5.96
CA ASN A 108 10.79 -22.93 -4.89
C ASN A 108 10.62 -21.50 -5.42
N ILE A 109 10.55 -20.53 -4.51
CA ILE A 109 10.37 -19.12 -4.86
C ILE A 109 11.48 -18.53 -5.74
N TYR A 110 12.74 -18.94 -5.54
CA TYR A 110 13.87 -18.40 -6.32
C TYR A 110 13.76 -18.76 -7.79
N GLU A 111 13.36 -20.00 -8.08
CA GLU A 111 13.06 -20.45 -9.43
C GLU A 111 11.88 -19.65 -10.03
N ALA A 112 10.80 -19.50 -9.26
CA ALA A 112 9.59 -18.80 -9.70
C ALA A 112 9.86 -17.34 -10.08
N VAL A 113 10.62 -16.62 -9.25
CA VAL A 113 11.03 -15.23 -9.50
C VAL A 113 11.88 -15.14 -10.76
N LYS A 114 12.83 -16.07 -10.95
CA LYS A 114 13.71 -16.11 -12.13
C LYS A 114 12.94 -16.31 -13.43
N TYR A 115 11.94 -17.19 -13.45
CA TYR A 115 11.09 -17.41 -14.64
C TYR A 115 10.06 -16.28 -14.82
N SER A 116 9.49 -15.76 -13.74
CA SER A 116 8.52 -14.66 -13.79
C SER A 116 9.10 -13.38 -14.42
N GLU A 117 10.39 -13.12 -14.21
CA GLU A 117 11.09 -11.99 -14.85
C GLU A 117 11.03 -12.04 -16.38
N ARG A 118 11.00 -13.26 -16.95
CA ARG A 118 10.93 -13.53 -18.39
C ARG A 118 9.50 -13.65 -18.91
N SER A 119 8.49 -13.71 -18.04
CA SER A 119 7.08 -13.83 -18.45
C SER A 119 6.65 -12.68 -19.38
N LEU A 120 5.76 -12.94 -20.32
CA LEU A 120 5.11 -11.88 -21.10
C LEU A 120 4.24 -10.99 -20.20
N THR A 121 3.53 -11.59 -19.24
CA THR A 121 2.76 -10.87 -18.22
C THR A 121 3.66 -10.55 -17.04
N LYS A 122 3.97 -9.27 -16.85
CA LYS A 122 4.95 -8.80 -15.87
C LYS A 122 4.33 -8.60 -14.49
N CYS A 123 4.88 -9.28 -13.48
CA CYS A 123 4.66 -8.93 -12.07
C CYS A 123 5.40 -7.61 -11.77
N ILE A 124 4.69 -6.48 -11.74
CA ILE A 124 5.31 -5.16 -11.52
C ILE A 124 5.45 -4.81 -10.03
N GLY A 125 4.84 -5.60 -9.15
CA GLY A 125 4.94 -5.44 -7.70
C GLY A 125 4.07 -6.44 -6.97
N ILE A 126 4.46 -6.75 -5.74
CA ILE A 126 3.62 -7.48 -4.78
C ILE A 126 3.45 -6.60 -3.55
N THR A 127 2.20 -6.46 -3.13
CA THR A 127 1.82 -5.82 -1.87
C THR A 127 1.48 -6.89 -0.85
N ILE A 128 2.09 -6.83 0.34
CA ILE A 128 1.78 -7.74 1.45
C ILE A 128 1.21 -6.93 2.62
N GLU A 129 0.00 -7.29 3.03
CA GLU A 129 -0.62 -6.79 4.27
C GLU A 129 -0.05 -7.54 5.48
N THR A 130 0.35 -6.82 6.52
CA THR A 130 0.91 -7.42 7.74
C THR A 130 0.61 -6.61 8.99
N ARG A 131 0.91 -7.20 10.15
CA ARG A 131 0.98 -6.50 11.44
C ARG A 131 2.41 -5.98 11.67
N PRO A 132 2.60 -4.86 12.41
CA PRO A 132 3.92 -4.29 12.62
C PRO A 132 4.91 -5.26 13.31
N ASP A 133 4.43 -6.12 14.22
CA ASP A 133 5.21 -7.16 14.88
C ASP A 133 5.67 -8.30 13.94
N TYR A 134 5.09 -8.39 12.73
CA TYR A 134 5.50 -9.29 11.64
C TYR A 134 6.19 -8.53 10.49
N CYS A 135 6.82 -7.40 10.79
CA CYS A 135 7.53 -6.53 9.84
C CYS A 135 8.97 -6.23 10.31
N MET A 136 9.62 -7.26 10.88
CA MET A 136 10.98 -7.23 11.42
C MET A 136 12.01 -7.73 10.40
N LYS A 137 13.31 -7.60 10.70
CA LYS A 137 14.44 -7.89 9.78
C LYS A 137 14.31 -9.21 9.01
N ARG A 138 13.94 -10.32 9.68
CA ARG A 138 13.69 -11.62 9.04
C ARG A 138 12.53 -11.55 8.05
N HIS A 139 11.37 -11.06 8.51
CA HIS A 139 10.16 -10.95 7.68
C HIS A 139 10.37 -10.06 6.45
N LEU A 140 11.06 -8.92 6.61
CA LEU A 140 11.40 -8.02 5.52
C LEU A 140 12.33 -8.68 4.49
N SER A 141 13.28 -9.50 4.95
CA SER A 141 14.16 -10.26 4.07
C SER A 141 13.39 -11.31 3.25
N ASP A 142 12.45 -12.02 3.87
CA ASP A 142 11.57 -12.96 3.17
C ASP A 142 10.73 -12.23 2.11
N MET A 143 10.14 -11.08 2.48
CA MET A 143 9.32 -10.27 1.56
C MET A 143 10.14 -9.78 0.35
N LEU A 144 11.39 -9.37 0.53
CA LEU A 144 12.28 -9.00 -0.57
C LEU A 144 12.53 -10.20 -1.51
N THR A 145 12.75 -11.39 -0.96
CA THR A 145 12.89 -12.64 -1.74
C THR A 145 11.63 -12.97 -2.53
N TYR A 146 10.45 -12.67 -1.97
CA TYR A 146 9.16 -12.85 -2.63
C TYR A 146 8.93 -11.86 -3.80
N GLY A 147 9.77 -10.85 -3.97
CA GLY A 147 9.55 -9.77 -4.94
C GLY A 147 8.51 -8.75 -4.48
N CYS A 148 8.29 -8.65 -3.17
CA CYS A 148 7.46 -7.61 -2.57
C CYS A 148 8.10 -6.23 -2.73
N THR A 149 7.28 -5.23 -3.03
CA THR A 149 7.69 -3.84 -3.23
C THR A 149 6.93 -2.87 -2.33
N ARG A 150 5.77 -3.28 -1.83
CA ARG A 150 4.88 -2.47 -0.99
C ARG A 150 4.39 -3.25 0.22
N LEU A 151 4.44 -2.62 1.39
CA LEU A 151 3.89 -3.16 2.63
C LEU A 151 2.67 -2.35 3.02
N GLU A 152 1.67 -3.04 3.54
CA GLU A 152 0.56 -2.38 4.21
C GLU A 152 0.49 -2.81 5.67
N ILE A 153 0.52 -1.84 6.57
CA ILE A 153 0.63 -2.07 8.00
C ILE A 153 -0.64 -1.58 8.67
N GLY A 154 -1.29 -2.47 9.42
CA GLY A 154 -2.48 -2.15 10.19
C GLY A 154 -2.17 -1.35 11.45
N VAL A 155 -1.98 -0.02 11.33
CA VAL A 155 -1.71 0.90 12.45
C VAL A 155 -2.98 1.16 13.26
N GLN A 156 -4.05 1.51 12.54
CA GLN A 156 -5.39 1.85 13.00
C GLN A 156 -5.49 3.12 13.83
N SER A 157 -4.64 3.30 14.85
CA SER A 157 -4.57 4.50 15.69
C SER A 157 -3.12 4.83 16.07
N VAL A 158 -2.84 6.12 16.31
CA VAL A 158 -1.55 6.60 16.84
C VAL A 158 -1.49 6.59 18.36
N TYR A 159 -2.59 6.23 19.05
CA TYR A 159 -2.66 6.26 20.50
C TYR A 159 -2.47 4.87 21.13
N GLU A 160 -1.63 4.80 22.17
CA GLU A 160 -1.32 3.56 22.90
C GLU A 160 -2.51 3.04 23.73
N ASP A 161 -3.35 3.94 24.28
CA ASP A 161 -4.57 3.57 24.99
C ASP A 161 -5.55 2.83 24.06
N VAL A 162 -5.76 3.35 22.85
CA VAL A 162 -6.63 2.74 21.84
C VAL A 162 -6.10 1.37 21.41
N ALA A 163 -4.79 1.25 21.16
CA ALA A 163 -4.17 -0.02 20.80
C ALA A 163 -4.35 -1.09 21.89
N ARG A 164 -4.24 -0.70 23.16
CA ARG A 164 -4.47 -1.58 24.31
C ARG A 164 -5.95 -1.95 24.45
N ASP A 165 -6.83 -0.96 24.50
CA ASP A 165 -8.25 -1.15 24.83
C ASP A 165 -9.01 -1.90 23.72
N THR A 166 -8.55 -1.80 22.46
CA THR A 166 -9.11 -2.56 21.33
C THR A 166 -8.48 -3.94 21.13
N ASN A 167 -7.61 -4.37 22.05
CA ASN A 167 -6.88 -5.64 21.99
C ASN A 167 -6.11 -5.82 20.66
N ARG A 168 -5.35 -4.80 20.25
CA ARG A 168 -4.64 -4.78 18.95
C ARG A 168 -3.46 -5.77 18.89
N GLY A 169 -2.86 -6.04 20.05
CA GLY A 169 -1.74 -6.98 20.22
C GLY A 169 -0.39 -6.44 19.76
N HIS A 170 -0.24 -5.13 19.60
CA HIS A 170 1.04 -4.43 19.40
C HIS A 170 0.96 -2.99 19.94
N THR A 171 2.11 -2.34 20.12
CA THR A 171 2.23 -0.93 20.52
C THR A 171 2.34 -0.02 19.30
N VAL A 172 2.16 1.29 19.51
CA VAL A 172 2.44 2.32 18.50
C VAL A 172 3.94 2.43 18.27
N LYS A 173 4.76 2.27 19.31
CA LYS A 173 6.22 2.18 19.15
C LYS A 173 6.66 1.11 18.14
N ALA A 174 6.06 -0.08 18.19
CA ALA A 174 6.36 -1.16 17.25
C ALA A 174 5.98 -0.80 15.81
N VAL A 175 4.95 0.03 15.60
CA VAL A 175 4.60 0.58 14.28
C VAL A 175 5.74 1.46 13.77
N CYS A 176 6.20 2.42 14.56
CA CYS A 176 7.25 3.35 14.17
C CYS A 176 8.57 2.61 13.83
N GLU A 177 8.93 1.59 14.61
CA GLU A 177 10.08 0.72 14.34
C GLU A 177 9.91 -0.07 13.03
N SER A 178 8.72 -0.62 12.78
CA SER A 178 8.45 -1.34 11.53
C SER A 178 8.52 -0.43 10.29
N PHE A 179 8.06 0.82 10.42
CA PHE A 179 8.13 1.81 9.34
C PHE A 179 9.58 2.17 9.03
N HIS A 180 10.39 2.37 10.06
CA HIS A 180 11.82 2.63 9.91
C HIS A 180 12.52 1.50 9.14
N LEU A 181 12.39 0.26 9.63
CA LEU A 181 13.02 -0.91 9.00
C LEU A 181 12.54 -1.14 7.56
N ALA A 182 11.24 -0.94 7.30
CA ALA A 182 10.66 -1.09 5.97
C ALA A 182 11.20 -0.03 4.99
N LYS A 183 11.23 1.24 5.39
CA LYS A 183 11.74 2.34 4.56
C LYS A 183 13.24 2.19 4.27
N ASP A 184 14.04 1.80 5.27
CA ASP A 184 15.47 1.52 5.11
C ASP A 184 15.78 0.24 4.33
N SER A 185 14.78 -0.60 4.08
CA SER A 185 14.84 -1.73 3.14
C SER A 185 14.26 -1.38 1.76
N GLY A 186 13.88 -0.11 1.54
CA GLY A 186 13.36 0.39 0.27
C GLY A 186 11.87 0.24 0.05
N PHE A 187 11.12 -0.44 0.93
CA PHE A 187 9.70 -0.68 0.71
C PHE A 187 8.88 0.60 0.68
N LYS A 188 7.86 0.64 -0.18
CA LYS A 188 6.76 1.58 -0.05
C LYS A 188 5.88 1.18 1.14
N VAL A 189 5.61 2.10 2.06
CA VAL A 189 4.84 1.84 3.28
C VAL A 189 3.48 2.52 3.20
N VAL A 190 2.42 1.73 3.32
CA VAL A 190 1.03 2.19 3.39
C VAL A 190 0.48 1.85 4.76
N ALA A 191 -0.16 2.80 5.43
CA ALA A 191 -0.83 2.53 6.70
C ALA A 191 -2.33 2.31 6.48
N HIS A 192 -2.93 1.42 7.26
CA HIS A 192 -4.37 1.42 7.48
C HIS A 192 -4.66 2.23 8.74
N MET A 193 -5.54 3.22 8.65
CA MET A 193 -6.01 4.02 9.79
C MET A 193 -7.53 3.93 9.89
N MET A 194 -8.03 3.93 11.12
CA MET A 194 -9.47 3.81 11.41
C MET A 194 -9.92 4.98 12.29
N PRO A 195 -10.72 5.92 11.77
CA PRO A 195 -11.47 6.85 12.61
C PRO A 195 -12.68 6.17 13.26
N ASP A 196 -13.29 6.86 14.23
CA ASP A 196 -14.49 6.39 14.95
C ASP A 196 -14.25 5.10 15.76
N LEU A 197 -13.01 4.89 16.23
CA LEU A 197 -12.69 3.79 17.13
C LEU A 197 -13.25 4.06 18.55
N PRO A 198 -13.54 3.00 19.34
CA PRO A 198 -13.98 3.18 20.73
C PRO A 198 -13.02 4.07 21.53
N ASN A 199 -13.59 4.93 22.37
CA ASN A 199 -12.88 5.89 23.23
C ASN A 199 -12.09 7.00 22.48
N VAL A 200 -12.29 7.14 21.16
CA VAL A 200 -11.75 8.24 20.35
C VAL A 200 -12.91 9.11 19.84
N GLY A 201 -12.94 10.38 20.23
CA GLY A 201 -13.93 11.35 19.74
C GLY A 201 -13.43 12.13 18.50
N LEU A 202 -14.31 12.93 17.90
CA LEU A 202 -14.03 13.66 16.65
C LEU A 202 -12.77 14.53 16.71
N GLU A 203 -12.58 15.26 17.81
CA GLU A 203 -11.40 16.12 18.00
C GLU A 203 -10.10 15.28 18.04
N ARG A 204 -10.10 14.17 18.80
CA ARG A 204 -8.98 13.22 18.85
C ARG A 204 -8.72 12.56 17.50
N ASP A 205 -9.74 12.30 16.70
CA ASP A 205 -9.52 11.78 15.34
C ASP A 205 -8.79 12.80 14.45
N ILE A 206 -9.15 14.09 14.51
CA ILE A 206 -8.44 15.14 13.76
C ILE A 206 -7.00 15.27 14.22
N GLU A 207 -6.75 15.29 15.54
CA GLU A 207 -5.40 15.34 16.12
C GLU A 207 -4.57 14.11 15.71
N GLN A 208 -5.17 12.91 15.75
CA GLN A 208 -4.55 11.67 15.30
C GLN A 208 -4.02 11.77 13.86
N PHE A 209 -4.82 12.30 12.93
CA PHE A 209 -4.38 12.44 11.54
C PHE A 209 -3.37 13.56 11.33
N THR A 210 -3.47 14.65 12.11
CA THR A 210 -2.47 15.72 12.13
C THR A 210 -1.11 15.15 12.57
N GLU A 211 -1.07 14.46 13.71
CA GLU A 211 0.14 13.79 14.19
C GLU A 211 0.67 12.78 13.18
N PHE A 212 -0.19 11.95 12.60
CA PHE A 212 0.19 10.92 11.66
C PHE A 212 0.92 11.45 10.40
N PHE A 213 0.57 12.65 9.93
CA PHE A 213 1.25 13.28 8.79
C PHE A 213 2.41 14.20 9.18
N GLU A 214 2.34 14.85 10.34
CA GLU A 214 3.37 15.79 10.79
C GLU A 214 4.54 15.10 11.51
N ASN A 215 4.27 14.10 12.34
CA ASN A 215 5.28 13.41 13.13
C ASN A 215 6.18 12.55 12.22
N PRO A 216 7.51 12.80 12.20
CA PRO A 216 8.44 12.05 11.35
C PRO A 216 8.50 10.55 11.67
N ALA A 217 8.01 10.10 12.83
CA ALA A 217 7.90 8.68 13.16
C ALA A 217 6.90 7.90 12.28
N PHE A 218 5.99 8.58 11.57
CA PHE A 218 5.00 7.95 10.69
C PHE A 218 5.24 8.29 9.21
N ARG A 219 4.70 9.42 8.73
CA ARG A 219 4.81 9.94 7.34
C ARG A 219 4.82 8.82 6.27
N PRO A 220 3.75 8.02 6.14
CA PRO A 220 3.73 6.93 5.17
C PRO A 220 3.52 7.44 3.74
N ASP A 221 3.86 6.60 2.77
CA ASP A 221 3.68 6.89 1.35
C ASP A 221 2.21 6.77 0.90
N GLY A 222 1.39 6.10 1.72
CA GLY A 222 -0.02 5.96 1.44
C GLY A 222 -0.87 5.65 2.67
N LEU A 223 -2.17 5.86 2.47
CA LEU A 223 -3.21 5.66 3.47
C LEU A 223 -4.35 4.82 2.88
N LYS A 224 -4.83 3.85 3.66
CA LYS A 224 -6.19 3.30 3.53
C LYS A 224 -7.00 3.76 4.73
N LEU A 225 -7.98 4.62 4.46
CA LEU A 225 -8.84 5.20 5.50
C LEU A 225 -10.09 4.34 5.64
N TYR A 226 -10.24 3.71 6.80
CA TYR A 226 -11.31 2.75 7.07
C TYR A 226 -12.13 3.18 8.29
N PRO A 227 -13.16 4.02 8.12
CA PRO A 227 -14.09 4.30 9.19
C PRO A 227 -14.62 3.02 9.83
N THR A 228 -14.73 3.04 11.15
CA THR A 228 -15.15 1.89 11.93
C THR A 228 -16.57 1.46 11.57
N LEU A 229 -16.78 0.15 11.41
CA LEU A 229 -18.08 -0.44 11.12
C LEU A 229 -18.44 -1.42 12.24
N VAL A 230 -19.68 -1.34 12.72
CA VAL A 230 -20.23 -2.30 13.66
C VAL A 230 -20.78 -3.47 12.87
N ILE A 231 -20.20 -4.66 13.06
CA ILE A 231 -20.59 -5.88 12.36
C ILE A 231 -20.95 -6.94 13.40
N ARG A 232 -22.04 -7.68 13.16
CA ARG A 232 -22.48 -8.77 14.03
C ARG A 232 -21.35 -9.78 14.28
N GLY A 233 -21.26 -10.27 15.51
CA GLY A 233 -20.24 -11.26 15.92
C GLY A 233 -18.88 -10.65 16.30
N THR A 234 -18.76 -9.32 16.32
CA THR A 234 -17.56 -8.62 16.80
C THR A 234 -17.72 -8.19 18.26
N GLY A 235 -16.60 -7.98 18.97
CA GLY A 235 -16.64 -7.38 20.32
C GLY A 235 -17.23 -5.96 20.31
N LEU A 236 -17.00 -5.21 19.23
CA LEU A 236 -17.58 -3.88 19.03
C LEU A 236 -19.12 -3.91 18.95
N TYR A 237 -19.69 -4.96 18.37
CA TYR A 237 -21.15 -5.14 18.33
C TYR A 237 -21.76 -5.24 19.73
N GLU A 238 -21.10 -5.91 20.67
CA GLU A 238 -21.58 -5.99 22.06
C GLU A 238 -21.47 -4.64 22.80
N LEU A 239 -20.44 -3.83 22.49
CA LEU A 239 -20.34 -2.46 23.01
C LEU A 239 -21.48 -1.59 22.46
N TRP A 240 -21.76 -1.70 21.16
CA TRP A 240 -22.86 -0.99 20.52
C TRP A 240 -24.22 -1.40 21.09
N LYS A 241 -24.49 -2.70 21.19
CA LYS A 241 -25.74 -3.27 21.71
C LYS A 241 -26.00 -2.87 23.18
N SER A 242 -24.95 -2.73 23.97
CA SER A 242 -25.05 -2.27 25.37
C SER A 242 -25.07 -0.74 25.54
N GLY A 243 -25.03 0.04 24.44
CA GLY A 243 -25.02 1.51 24.48
C GLY A 243 -23.70 2.12 24.92
N ARG A 244 -22.62 1.33 25.04
CA ARG A 244 -21.28 1.78 25.43
C ARG A 244 -20.44 2.28 24.25
N TYR A 245 -20.90 2.07 23.03
CA TYR A 245 -20.31 2.62 21.81
C TYR A 245 -21.42 3.13 20.89
N LYS A 246 -21.19 4.30 20.29
CA LYS A 246 -22.09 4.90 19.31
C LYS A 246 -21.23 5.45 18.18
N SER A 247 -21.50 5.00 16.96
CA SER A 247 -20.84 5.52 15.76
C SER A 247 -21.19 6.99 15.53
N TYR A 248 -20.33 7.69 14.79
CA TYR A 248 -20.64 9.03 14.32
C TYR A 248 -21.89 9.08 13.46
N SER A 249 -22.51 10.26 13.42
CA SER A 249 -23.56 10.53 12.43
C SER A 249 -22.95 10.53 11.01
N PRO A 250 -23.72 10.21 9.96
CA PRO A 250 -23.21 10.25 8.60
C PRO A 250 -22.64 11.61 8.20
N SER A 251 -23.26 12.72 8.65
CA SER A 251 -22.78 14.08 8.40
C SER A 251 -21.44 14.36 9.07
N ASP A 252 -21.28 13.96 10.34
CA ASP A 252 -20.03 14.17 11.08
C ASP A 252 -18.89 13.36 10.46
N LEU A 253 -19.18 12.14 10.00
CA LEU A 253 -18.19 11.30 9.34
C LEU A 253 -17.75 11.87 8.00
N VAL A 254 -18.67 12.41 7.19
CA VAL A 254 -18.33 13.07 5.92
C VAL A 254 -17.47 14.31 6.17
N GLU A 255 -17.82 15.14 7.16
CA GLU A 255 -17.04 16.30 7.58
C GLU A 255 -15.63 15.90 8.05
N LEU A 256 -15.54 14.87 8.89
CA LEU A 256 -14.26 14.35 9.40
C LEU A 256 -13.37 13.89 8.25
N VAL A 257 -13.90 13.08 7.33
CA VAL A 257 -13.13 12.58 6.18
C VAL A 257 -12.70 13.72 5.27
N ALA A 258 -13.55 14.71 5.02
CA ALA A 258 -13.20 15.89 4.22
C ALA A 258 -12.00 16.65 4.83
N ARG A 259 -12.00 16.84 6.15
CA ARG A 259 -10.88 17.47 6.87
C ARG A 259 -9.61 16.62 6.86
N ILE A 260 -9.72 15.30 7.05
CA ILE A 260 -8.58 14.38 6.96
C ILE A 260 -7.94 14.45 5.57
N LEU A 261 -8.74 14.45 4.50
CA LEU A 261 -8.25 14.55 3.12
C LEU A 261 -7.53 15.87 2.83
N ALA A 262 -7.92 16.97 3.50
CA ALA A 262 -7.22 18.26 3.39
C ALA A 262 -5.84 18.24 4.05
N LEU A 263 -5.62 17.39 5.07
CA LEU A 263 -4.32 17.23 5.74
C LEU A 263 -3.33 16.37 4.95
N VAL A 264 -3.80 15.61 3.95
CA VAL A 264 -2.95 14.66 3.23
C VAL A 264 -1.86 15.39 2.45
N PRO A 265 -0.57 15.12 2.73
CA PRO A 265 0.51 15.81 2.04
C PRO A 265 0.66 15.30 0.59
N PRO A 266 1.26 16.11 -0.31
CA PRO A 266 1.32 15.82 -1.74
C PRO A 266 2.19 14.61 -2.12
N TRP A 267 2.97 14.08 -1.18
CA TRP A 267 3.73 12.83 -1.36
C TRP A 267 2.97 11.59 -0.91
N THR A 268 1.75 11.70 -0.35
CA THR A 268 0.98 10.57 0.16
C THR A 268 -0.21 10.26 -0.75
N ARG A 269 -0.48 8.97 -0.98
CA ARG A 269 -1.62 8.50 -1.76
C ARG A 269 -2.73 7.94 -0.87
N VAL A 270 -3.97 8.42 -1.01
CA VAL A 270 -5.13 7.76 -0.40
C VAL A 270 -5.67 6.71 -1.36
N TYR A 271 -5.50 5.43 -1.00
CA TYR A 271 -5.92 4.30 -1.84
C TYR A 271 -7.42 4.02 -1.73
N ARG A 272 -7.95 4.12 -0.51
CA ARG A 272 -9.35 3.82 -0.19
C ARG A 272 -9.85 4.75 0.91
N VAL A 273 -11.13 5.09 0.77
CA VAL A 273 -11.95 5.77 1.77
C VAL A 273 -13.15 4.86 1.93
N GLN A 274 -13.15 4.04 2.98
CA GLN A 274 -14.03 2.88 3.28
C GLN A 274 -13.54 1.50 2.79
N ARG A 275 -14.09 0.43 3.41
CA ARG A 275 -13.86 -0.98 3.06
C ARG A 275 -14.96 -1.51 2.14
N ASP A 276 -14.66 -2.57 1.40
CA ASP A 276 -15.63 -3.26 0.52
C ASP A 276 -16.52 -4.23 1.31
N ILE A 277 -17.11 -3.81 2.43
CA ILE A 277 -18.05 -4.64 3.20
C ILE A 277 -19.46 -4.41 2.65
N PRO A 278 -20.24 -5.46 2.33
CA PRO A 278 -21.64 -5.31 1.94
C PRO A 278 -22.46 -4.60 3.04
N MET A 279 -23.15 -3.52 2.68
CA MET A 279 -23.95 -2.72 3.62
C MET A 279 -25.01 -3.53 4.41
N PRO A 280 -25.68 -4.56 3.85
CA PRO A 280 -26.60 -5.39 4.64
C PRO A 280 -25.98 -6.12 5.85
N LEU A 281 -24.65 -6.21 5.91
CA LEU A 281 -23.93 -6.83 7.04
C LEU A 281 -23.52 -5.81 8.11
N VAL A 282 -23.67 -4.52 7.84
CA VAL A 282 -23.26 -3.42 8.73
C VAL A 282 -24.46 -3.03 9.60
N SER A 283 -24.27 -3.07 10.92
CA SER A 283 -25.31 -2.69 11.89
C SER A 283 -25.29 -1.20 12.24
N SER A 284 -24.11 -0.56 12.21
CA SER A 284 -23.91 0.87 12.48
C SER A 284 -22.57 1.33 11.88
N GLY A 285 -22.45 2.62 11.53
CA GLY A 285 -21.28 3.21 10.90
C GLY A 285 -21.62 3.88 9.58
N VAL A 286 -20.83 3.59 8.53
CA VAL A 286 -21.05 4.16 7.18
C VAL A 286 -22.37 3.64 6.58
N GLU A 287 -23.24 4.56 6.15
CA GLU A 287 -24.55 4.23 5.55
C GLU A 287 -24.52 4.07 4.03
N HIS A 288 -23.57 4.71 3.34
CA HIS A 288 -23.52 4.77 1.88
C HIS A 288 -22.16 4.33 1.33
N GLY A 289 -22.20 3.63 0.20
CA GLY A 289 -21.00 3.13 -0.49
C GLY A 289 -20.21 4.19 -1.29
N ASN A 290 -20.51 5.48 -1.16
CA ASN A 290 -19.86 6.56 -1.92
C ASN A 290 -19.20 7.63 -1.02
N LEU A 291 -18.69 7.26 0.15
CA LEU A 291 -18.11 8.19 1.13
C LEU A 291 -17.02 9.10 0.55
N ARG A 292 -16.20 8.62 -0.39
CA ARG A 292 -15.17 9.44 -1.05
C ARG A 292 -15.79 10.61 -1.83
N GLU A 293 -16.87 10.36 -2.55
CA GLU A 293 -17.56 11.38 -3.35
C GLU A 293 -18.20 12.43 -2.44
N LEU A 294 -18.88 11.98 -1.38
CA LEU A 294 -19.49 12.87 -0.39
C LEU A 294 -18.45 13.74 0.30
N ALA A 295 -17.30 13.17 0.68
CA ALA A 295 -16.21 13.94 1.28
C ALA A 295 -15.63 14.98 0.30
N LEU A 296 -15.40 14.62 -0.97
CA LEU A 296 -14.90 15.57 -1.97
C LEU A 296 -15.91 16.70 -2.27
N ALA A 297 -17.21 16.39 -2.33
CA ALA A 297 -18.25 17.39 -2.45
C ALA A 297 -18.24 18.35 -1.23
N ARG A 298 -18.12 17.78 -0.02
CA ARG A 298 -18.04 18.57 1.21
C ARG A 298 -16.80 19.47 1.26
N MET A 299 -15.65 18.98 0.78
CA MET A 299 -14.43 19.79 0.65
C MET A 299 -14.65 21.00 -0.27
N LYS A 300 -15.38 20.81 -1.37
CA LYS A 300 -15.75 21.90 -2.29
C LYS A 300 -16.60 22.96 -1.60
N ASP A 301 -17.59 22.55 -0.81
CA ASP A 301 -18.45 23.48 -0.04
C ASP A 301 -17.65 24.27 1.01
N LEU A 302 -16.59 23.67 1.55
CA LEU A 302 -15.67 24.28 2.52
C LEU A 302 -14.58 25.14 1.87
N GLY A 303 -14.44 25.12 0.54
CA GLY A 303 -13.36 25.83 -0.16
C GLY A 303 -11.96 25.25 0.09
N ILE A 304 -11.86 23.98 0.51
CA ILE A 304 -10.59 23.28 0.76
C ILE A 304 -10.31 22.27 -0.36
N GLN A 305 -9.03 22.00 -0.61
CA GLN A 305 -8.59 21.12 -1.69
C GLN A 305 -7.90 19.86 -1.17
N CYS A 306 -8.14 18.73 -1.84
CA CYS A 306 -7.42 17.47 -1.59
C CYS A 306 -6.18 17.43 -2.48
N ARG A 307 -4.99 17.46 -1.88
CA ARG A 307 -3.72 17.43 -2.62
C ARG A 307 -3.05 16.07 -2.61
N ASP A 308 -3.80 15.00 -2.39
CA ASP A 308 -3.25 13.64 -2.41
C ASP A 308 -2.80 13.23 -3.82
N VAL A 309 -1.84 12.30 -3.89
CA VAL A 309 -1.29 11.80 -5.15
C VAL A 309 -2.37 11.26 -6.10
N ARG A 310 -3.42 10.63 -5.57
CA ARG A 310 -4.48 10.00 -6.39
C ARG A 310 -5.37 11.04 -7.07
N THR A 311 -5.71 12.13 -6.39
CA THR A 311 -6.63 13.13 -6.94
C THR A 311 -5.93 14.00 -7.98
N ARG A 312 -4.61 14.20 -7.83
CA ARG A 312 -3.79 15.00 -8.75
C ARG A 312 -3.35 14.25 -10.00
N GLU A 313 -3.41 12.91 -10.03
CA GLU A 313 -2.88 12.14 -11.16
C GLU A 313 -3.55 12.52 -12.50
N VAL A 314 -2.75 12.70 -13.55
CA VAL A 314 -3.21 13.15 -14.87
C VAL A 314 -4.35 12.30 -15.44
N GLY A 315 -4.35 10.99 -15.18
CA GLY A 315 -5.43 10.10 -15.63
C GLY A 315 -6.78 10.39 -14.98
N ILE A 316 -6.79 10.74 -13.68
CA ILE A 316 -8.01 11.11 -12.96
C ILE A 316 -8.48 12.49 -13.40
N GLN A 317 -7.56 13.43 -13.58
CA GLN A 317 -7.86 14.78 -14.05
C GLN A 317 -8.44 14.78 -15.48
N GLU A 318 -7.88 13.96 -16.37
CA GLU A 318 -8.41 13.82 -17.73
C GLU A 318 -9.80 13.17 -17.75
N ILE A 319 -10.03 12.11 -16.94
CA ILE A 319 -11.32 11.41 -16.89
C ILE A 319 -12.43 12.28 -16.28
N HIS A 320 -12.16 12.93 -15.14
CA HIS A 320 -13.18 13.63 -14.37
C HIS A 320 -13.34 15.10 -14.75
N HIS A 321 -12.26 15.76 -15.18
CA HIS A 321 -12.26 17.20 -15.43
C HIS A 321 -11.90 17.56 -16.88
N LYS A 322 -11.48 16.58 -17.70
CA LYS A 322 -11.05 16.79 -19.10
C LYS A 322 -9.92 17.81 -19.24
N VAL A 323 -9.09 17.95 -18.20
CA VAL A 323 -7.95 18.86 -18.16
C VAL A 323 -6.68 18.10 -18.56
N ARG A 324 -5.84 18.75 -19.37
CA ARG A 324 -4.51 18.26 -19.73
C ARG A 324 -3.47 19.28 -19.29
N PRO A 325 -2.32 18.82 -18.74
CA PRO A 325 -1.24 19.70 -18.34
C PRO A 325 -0.70 20.45 -19.54
N TYR A 326 -0.36 21.73 -19.37
CA TYR A 326 0.24 22.57 -20.41
C TYR A 326 1.63 23.07 -20.03
N GLN A 327 1.94 23.18 -18.73
CA GLN A 327 3.23 23.62 -18.23
C GLN A 327 3.76 22.60 -17.23
N VAL A 328 4.69 21.77 -17.67
CA VAL A 328 5.22 20.67 -16.85
C VAL A 328 6.56 21.05 -16.26
N GLU A 329 6.65 21.01 -14.93
CA GLU A 329 7.84 21.36 -14.16
C GLU A 329 8.30 20.20 -13.28
N LEU A 330 9.61 20.13 -13.04
CA LEU A 330 10.18 19.22 -12.05
C LEU A 330 10.06 19.86 -10.66
N VAL A 331 9.30 19.23 -9.78
CA VAL A 331 9.09 19.66 -8.40
C VAL A 331 9.77 18.68 -7.46
N ARG A 332 10.46 19.22 -6.45
CA ARG A 332 11.11 18.47 -5.38
C ARG A 332 10.54 18.84 -4.03
N ARG A 333 10.27 17.84 -3.19
CA ARG A 333 9.84 18.02 -1.79
C ARG A 333 10.66 17.09 -0.90
N ASP A 334 11.39 17.66 0.05
CA ASP A 334 12.18 16.91 1.02
C ASP A 334 11.48 16.87 2.37
N TYR A 335 11.53 15.72 3.03
CA TYR A 335 11.00 15.55 4.38
C TYR A 335 11.77 14.47 5.14
N VAL A 336 11.81 14.63 6.47
CA VAL A 336 12.35 13.61 7.35
C VAL A 336 11.27 12.57 7.63
N ALA A 337 11.60 11.28 7.49
CA ALA A 337 10.74 10.21 7.94
C ALA A 337 11.56 9.05 8.51
N ASN A 338 11.20 8.63 9.73
CA ASN A 338 11.81 7.54 10.46
C ASN A 338 13.34 7.66 10.47
N GLY A 339 13.86 8.82 10.89
CA GLY A 339 15.30 9.10 10.96
C GLY A 339 16.03 9.26 9.62
N GLY A 340 15.37 9.06 8.48
CA GLY A 340 15.99 9.21 7.16
C GLY A 340 15.46 10.40 6.37
N TRP A 341 16.26 10.80 5.39
CA TRP A 341 15.94 11.84 4.43
C TRP A 341 15.19 11.23 3.25
N GLU A 342 13.91 11.60 3.11
CA GLU A 342 13.09 11.29 1.95
C GLU A 342 13.03 12.49 1.00
N THR A 343 13.21 12.23 -0.28
CA THR A 343 13.03 13.18 -1.38
C THR A 343 11.92 12.65 -2.29
N PHE A 344 10.85 13.43 -2.43
CA PHE A 344 9.78 13.19 -3.39
C PHE A 344 10.01 14.08 -4.60
N LEU A 345 10.41 13.46 -5.71
CA LEU A 345 10.53 14.11 -7.02
C LEU A 345 9.27 13.87 -7.81
N SER A 346 8.82 14.87 -8.54
CA SER A 346 7.61 14.75 -9.36
C SER A 346 7.66 15.68 -10.56
N TYR A 347 7.14 15.22 -11.69
CA TYR A 347 6.74 16.11 -12.76
C TYR A 347 5.28 16.48 -12.57
N GLU A 348 5.03 17.78 -12.39
CA GLU A 348 3.72 18.34 -12.09
C GLU A 348 3.42 19.54 -13.00
N ASP A 349 2.15 19.84 -13.21
CA ASP A 349 1.68 21.16 -13.66
C ASP A 349 1.30 21.96 -12.40
N PRO A 350 2.13 22.93 -11.97
CA PRO A 350 1.91 23.62 -10.70
C PRO A 350 0.66 24.51 -10.68
N ASP A 351 0.28 25.05 -11.85
CA ASP A 351 -0.88 25.94 -11.99
C ASP A 351 -2.17 25.14 -11.88
N GLN A 352 -2.22 23.97 -12.53
CA GLN A 352 -3.40 23.10 -12.55
C GLN A 352 -3.40 22.04 -11.42
N ASP A 353 -2.33 21.97 -10.63
CA ASP A 353 -2.07 20.95 -9.60
C ASP A 353 -2.17 19.50 -10.12
N ILE A 354 -1.66 19.24 -11.34
CA ILE A 354 -1.72 17.93 -12.01
C ILE A 354 -0.39 17.21 -11.87
N LEU A 355 -0.41 15.93 -11.49
CA LEU A 355 0.76 15.06 -11.34
C LEU A 355 0.90 14.08 -12.52
N ILE A 356 2.07 14.08 -13.16
CA ILE A 356 2.38 13.25 -14.34
C ILE A 356 3.24 12.05 -13.96
N GLY A 357 4.24 12.24 -13.11
CA GLY A 357 5.12 11.18 -12.66
C GLY A 357 5.75 11.51 -11.33
N LEU A 358 6.14 10.49 -10.56
CA LEU A 358 6.78 10.62 -9.26
C LEU A 358 7.94 9.63 -9.10
N LEU A 359 8.88 10.00 -8.25
CA LEU A 359 9.95 9.16 -7.74
C LEU A 359 10.13 9.42 -6.24
N ARG A 360 10.33 8.34 -5.47
CA ARG A 360 10.69 8.40 -4.05
C ARG A 360 12.14 7.99 -3.89
N LEU A 361 12.99 8.91 -3.44
CA LEU A 361 14.39 8.66 -3.14
C LEU A 361 14.60 8.78 -1.63
N ARG A 362 15.38 7.87 -1.05
CA ARG A 362 15.76 7.91 0.37
C ARG A 362 17.26 7.77 0.51
N LYS A 363 17.88 8.59 1.37
CA LYS A 363 19.24 8.33 1.85
C LYS A 363 19.18 7.21 2.89
N CYS A 364 19.82 6.07 2.64
CA CYS A 364 19.83 4.97 3.60
C CYS A 364 20.50 5.41 4.91
N SER A 365 19.91 5.03 6.04
CA SER A 365 20.53 5.24 7.35
C SER A 365 21.75 4.33 7.55
N GLU A 366 22.62 4.67 8.50
CA GLU A 366 23.71 3.78 8.95
C GLU A 366 23.17 2.54 9.68
N GLU A 367 21.93 2.59 10.15
CA GLU A 367 21.25 1.51 10.88
C GLU A 367 20.62 0.45 9.94
N THR A 368 20.74 0.62 8.62
CA THR A 368 20.22 -0.36 7.66
C THR A 368 20.84 -1.74 7.90
N PHE A 369 19.98 -2.75 8.03
CA PHE A 369 20.44 -4.13 8.26
C PHE A 369 20.75 -4.87 6.95
N ARG A 370 20.48 -4.25 5.79
CA ARG A 370 20.74 -4.83 4.47
C ARG A 370 22.15 -4.47 4.02
N PHE A 371 23.01 -5.48 3.90
CA PHE A 371 24.40 -5.27 3.49
C PHE A 371 24.51 -4.62 2.09
N GLU A 372 23.54 -4.84 1.20
CA GLU A 372 23.51 -4.19 -0.12
C GLU A 372 23.30 -2.67 -0.04
N LEU A 373 22.69 -2.19 1.04
CA LEU A 373 22.34 -0.78 1.26
C LEU A 373 23.29 -0.08 2.26
N GLY A 374 24.28 -0.79 2.79
CA GLY A 374 25.31 -0.21 3.66
C GLY A 374 26.39 0.55 2.89
N GLY A 375 27.06 1.48 3.56
CA GLY A 375 28.25 2.17 3.05
C GLY A 375 27.95 3.33 2.09
N GLY A 376 27.04 4.24 2.46
CA GLY A 376 26.76 5.44 1.67
C GLY A 376 25.95 5.14 0.40
N VAL A 377 24.76 4.59 0.58
CA VAL A 377 23.84 4.21 -0.51
C VAL A 377 22.58 5.06 -0.42
N SER A 378 22.05 5.43 -1.59
CA SER A 378 20.70 5.97 -1.71
C SER A 378 19.79 4.95 -2.39
N ILE A 379 18.52 4.91 -2.01
CA ILE A 379 17.55 3.94 -2.55
C ILE A 379 16.35 4.64 -3.17
N VAL A 380 16.04 4.28 -4.41
CA VAL A 380 14.78 4.60 -5.07
C VAL A 380 13.74 3.58 -4.62
N ARG A 381 12.73 4.07 -3.91
CA ARG A 381 11.65 3.29 -3.28
C ARG A 381 10.46 3.08 -4.20
N GLU A 382 10.25 4.02 -5.13
CA GLU A 382 9.19 3.96 -6.13
C GLU A 382 9.57 4.85 -7.31
N LEU A 383 9.30 4.38 -8.52
CA LEU A 383 9.21 5.20 -9.73
C LEU A 383 7.85 4.90 -10.37
N HIS A 384 7.04 5.92 -10.58
CA HIS A 384 5.72 5.77 -11.17
C HIS A 384 5.45 6.90 -12.15
N VAL A 385 5.22 6.58 -13.42
CA VAL A 385 4.82 7.53 -14.45
C VAL A 385 3.40 7.22 -14.86
N TYR A 386 2.51 8.18 -14.66
CA TYR A 386 1.11 8.07 -15.02
C TYR A 386 0.93 8.25 -16.53
N GLY A 387 -0.02 7.50 -17.07
CA GLY A 387 -0.43 7.54 -18.46
C GLY A 387 -1.52 6.50 -18.67
N SER A 388 -2.33 6.63 -19.72
CA SER A 388 -3.28 5.57 -20.09
C SER A 388 -2.51 4.27 -20.30
N VAL A 389 -2.83 3.19 -19.57
CA VAL A 389 -2.13 1.90 -19.58
C VAL A 389 -1.90 1.45 -21.03
N VAL A 390 -0.67 1.54 -21.50
CA VAL A 390 -0.31 1.13 -22.86
C VAL A 390 0.23 -0.30 -22.80
N PRO A 391 -0.27 -1.21 -23.66
CA PRO A 391 0.35 -2.51 -23.88
C PRO A 391 1.85 -2.37 -24.15
N VAL A 392 2.67 -3.32 -23.69
CA VAL A 392 4.14 -3.24 -23.82
C VAL A 392 4.60 -3.11 -25.29
N SER A 393 3.75 -3.53 -26.23
CA SER A 393 3.99 -3.56 -27.68
C SER A 393 3.63 -2.28 -28.43
N SER A 394 2.82 -1.37 -27.88
CA SER A 394 2.41 -0.15 -28.57
C SER A 394 3.18 1.07 -28.06
N ARG A 395 3.91 1.74 -28.96
CA ARG A 395 4.48 3.07 -28.68
C ARG A 395 3.52 4.11 -29.25
N ASP A 396 2.80 4.79 -28.38
CA ASP A 396 2.00 5.96 -28.76
C ASP A 396 2.73 7.23 -28.28
N PRO A 397 3.30 8.04 -29.19
CA PRO A 397 4.04 9.25 -28.84
C PRO A 397 3.17 10.33 -28.15
N THR A 398 1.84 10.22 -28.23
CA THR A 398 0.92 11.18 -27.60
C THR A 398 0.67 10.91 -26.12
N LYS A 399 1.15 9.79 -25.58
CA LYS A 399 0.89 9.36 -24.19
C LYS A 399 2.08 9.62 -23.27
N PHE A 400 1.81 10.23 -22.11
CA PHE A 400 2.81 10.70 -21.13
C PHE A 400 3.85 9.64 -20.69
N GLN A 401 3.49 8.35 -20.63
CA GLN A 401 4.41 7.27 -20.26
C GLN A 401 5.60 7.11 -21.25
N HIS A 402 5.50 7.68 -22.46
CA HIS A 402 6.54 7.62 -23.50
C HIS A 402 7.33 8.93 -23.69
N GLN A 403 7.07 9.96 -22.90
CA GLN A 403 7.77 11.27 -23.00
C GLN A 403 9.10 11.32 -22.23
N GLY A 404 9.60 10.18 -21.72
CA GLY A 404 10.91 10.12 -21.07
C GLY A 404 10.94 10.55 -19.61
N PHE A 405 9.82 10.99 -19.01
CA PHE A 405 9.77 11.42 -17.60
C PHE A 405 10.37 10.42 -16.61
N GLY A 406 10.20 9.12 -16.85
CA GLY A 406 10.79 8.10 -15.99
C GLY A 406 12.32 8.11 -16.00
N MET A 407 12.93 8.38 -17.15
CA MET A 407 14.39 8.50 -17.28
C MET A 407 14.88 9.81 -16.65
N LEU A 408 14.19 10.92 -16.90
CA LEU A 408 14.52 12.23 -16.32
C LEU A 408 14.45 12.20 -14.77
N LEU A 409 13.44 11.56 -14.20
CA LEU A 409 13.34 11.37 -12.74
C LEU A 409 14.51 10.54 -12.19
N MET A 410 14.91 9.49 -12.91
CA MET A 410 16.05 8.66 -12.49
C MET A 410 17.38 9.42 -12.59
N GLU A 411 17.58 10.24 -13.63
CA GLU A 411 18.76 11.08 -13.79
C GLU A 411 18.89 12.09 -12.65
N GLU A 412 17.80 12.77 -12.29
CA GLU A 412 17.81 13.69 -11.15
C GLU A 412 18.03 12.95 -9.83
N ALA A 413 17.42 11.77 -9.64
CA ALA A 413 17.65 10.96 -8.45
C ALA A 413 19.12 10.52 -8.32
N GLU A 414 19.78 10.15 -9.42
CA GLU A 414 21.20 9.84 -9.47
C GLU A 414 22.07 11.06 -9.14
N ARG A 415 21.71 12.24 -9.66
CA ARG A 415 22.38 13.51 -9.36
C ARG A 415 22.31 13.85 -7.86
N ILE A 416 21.11 13.84 -7.28
CA ILE A 416 20.89 14.12 -5.84
C ILE A 416 21.63 13.10 -4.97
N ALA A 417 21.54 11.81 -5.31
CA ALA A 417 22.23 10.75 -4.57
C ALA A 417 23.76 10.97 -4.56
N ARG A 418 24.34 11.40 -5.68
CA ARG A 418 25.79 11.64 -5.78
C ARG A 418 26.20 12.94 -5.08
N GLU A 419 25.57 14.05 -5.45
CA GLU A 419 26.04 15.40 -5.11
C GLU A 419 25.60 15.84 -3.71
N GLU A 420 24.41 15.43 -3.29
CA GLU A 420 23.82 15.92 -2.03
C GLU A 420 23.82 14.84 -0.94
N HIS A 421 23.51 13.59 -1.28
CA HIS A 421 23.59 12.50 -0.31
C HIS A 421 25.03 12.01 -0.10
N GLY A 422 25.95 12.31 -1.03
CA GLY A 422 27.33 11.81 -1.02
C GLY A 422 27.41 10.28 -1.21
N SER A 423 26.44 9.68 -1.90
CA SER A 423 26.38 8.23 -2.09
C SER A 423 27.27 7.78 -3.23
N GLY A 424 28.02 6.70 -3.03
CA GLY A 424 28.80 6.03 -4.09
C GLY A 424 27.96 5.05 -4.92
N LYS A 425 26.74 4.74 -4.47
CA LYS A 425 25.87 3.74 -5.09
C LYS A 425 24.40 4.14 -4.92
N ILE A 426 23.61 3.86 -5.95
CA ILE A 426 22.15 3.95 -5.90
C ILE A 426 21.53 2.57 -6.11
N ALA A 427 20.50 2.27 -5.33
CA ALA A 427 19.73 1.03 -5.40
C ALA A 427 18.27 1.32 -5.76
N VAL A 428 17.58 0.33 -6.33
CA VAL A 428 16.15 0.40 -6.65
C VAL A 428 15.48 -0.90 -6.20
N ILE A 429 14.40 -0.78 -5.43
CA ILE A 429 13.49 -1.89 -5.13
C ILE A 429 12.52 -2.12 -6.29
N SER A 430 13.02 -2.74 -7.36
CA SER A 430 12.22 -3.02 -8.55
C SER A 430 11.37 -4.27 -8.39
N GLY A 431 10.10 -4.19 -8.81
CA GLY A 431 9.30 -5.37 -9.08
C GLY A 431 9.99 -6.31 -10.08
N VAL A 432 9.75 -7.61 -9.96
CA VAL A 432 10.46 -8.65 -10.73
C VAL A 432 10.32 -8.41 -12.24
N GLY A 433 9.11 -8.11 -12.71
CA GLY A 433 8.78 -7.87 -14.10
C GLY A 433 9.33 -6.55 -14.67
N THR A 434 9.79 -5.63 -13.83
CA THR A 434 10.34 -4.32 -14.26
C THR A 434 11.86 -4.24 -14.25
N ARG A 435 12.57 -5.27 -13.77
CA ARG A 435 14.05 -5.26 -13.67
C ARG A 435 14.76 -4.96 -15.01
N ASN A 436 14.20 -5.44 -16.12
CA ASN A 436 14.74 -5.18 -17.46
C ASN A 436 14.67 -3.70 -17.89
N TYR A 437 13.75 -2.90 -17.33
CA TYR A 437 13.75 -1.46 -17.54
C TYR A 437 15.03 -0.83 -16.97
N TYR A 438 15.35 -1.14 -15.72
CA TYR A 438 16.56 -0.63 -15.05
C TYR A 438 17.86 -1.13 -15.68
N ARG A 439 17.89 -2.36 -16.21
CA ARG A 439 19.05 -2.86 -16.96
C ARG A 439 19.40 -2.02 -18.18
N LYS A 440 18.38 -1.50 -18.88
CA LYS A 440 18.60 -0.66 -20.08
C LYS A 440 19.27 0.67 -19.74
N ILE A 441 19.11 1.16 -18.51
CA ILE A 441 19.73 2.40 -18.01
C ILE A 441 20.96 2.14 -17.12
N GLY A 442 21.56 0.94 -17.23
CA GLY A 442 22.87 0.63 -16.66
C GLY A 442 22.86 -0.02 -15.27
N TYR A 443 21.69 -0.35 -14.71
CA TYR A 443 21.61 -1.04 -13.41
C TYR A 443 21.84 -2.54 -13.56
N ARG A 444 22.35 -3.17 -12.50
CA ARG A 444 22.59 -4.62 -12.41
C ARG A 444 21.91 -5.18 -11.16
N LEU A 445 21.51 -6.44 -11.20
CA LEU A 445 20.88 -7.08 -10.04
C LEU A 445 21.96 -7.39 -8.98
N GLN A 446 21.75 -6.95 -7.74
CA GLN A 446 22.53 -7.30 -6.55
C GLN A 446 21.57 -7.66 -5.42
N GLY A 447 21.53 -8.94 -5.05
CA GLY A 447 20.52 -9.44 -4.11
C GLY A 447 19.10 -9.17 -4.65
N PRO A 448 18.19 -8.58 -3.86
CA PRO A 448 16.85 -8.25 -4.32
C PRO A 448 16.77 -6.92 -5.12
N TYR A 449 17.82 -6.10 -5.13
CA TYR A 449 17.82 -4.74 -5.66
C TYR A 449 18.45 -4.63 -7.05
N MET A 450 18.01 -3.65 -7.83
CA MET A 450 18.74 -3.17 -9.00
C MET A 450 19.69 -2.06 -8.56
N VAL A 451 21.00 -2.19 -8.78
CA VAL A 451 22.01 -1.25 -8.31
C VAL A 451 22.83 -0.64 -9.44
N LYS A 452 23.31 0.58 -9.24
CA LYS A 452 24.24 1.29 -10.13
C LYS A 452 25.26 2.04 -9.29
N MET A 453 26.54 1.94 -9.64
CA MET A 453 27.59 2.74 -9.03
C MET A 453 27.52 4.17 -9.58
N LEU A 454 27.55 5.15 -8.68
CA LEU A 454 27.57 6.56 -9.04
C LEU A 454 29.03 6.96 -9.25
N LYS A 455 29.31 7.64 -10.37
CA LYS A 455 30.63 8.12 -10.75
C LYS A 455 30.77 9.61 -10.49
#